data_AF-A0A2V8GEK4-F1
#
_entry.id   AF-A0A2V8GEK4-F1
#
_cell.length_a   1.000
_cell.length_b   1.000
_cell.length_c   1.000
_cell.angle_alpha   90.00
_cell.angle_beta   90.00
_cell.angle_gamma   90.00
#
_symmetry.space_group_name_H-M   'P 1'
#
loop_
_entity.id
_entity.type
_entity.pdbx_description
1 polymer ?
#
loop_
_entity_poly.entity_id
_entity_poly.type
_entity_poly.pdbx_seq_one_letter_code
_entity_poly.pdbx_strand_id
1 'polypeptide(L)'
;MPRMPLRSGIYIVPTDRWYIERTVWLIAGTVLVTATALAALHRPLWVLVIIATSLASLNVSLTGFCIVGSVLRLLGFTPMLGDPAPGSRFYRMRTDSWYLERRIYAAVGVNVSVASVLALVHSAWWLIFTGFVGVAMIWFAATGFCIMANGLYWLGAEPRLAPEAAARSHVS
;
A
#
# COMPACT_ATOMS: atom_id res chain seq x y z
N MET A 1 8.39 -30.55 -4.32
CA MET A 1 8.34 -29.07 -4.20
C MET A 1 7.70 -28.53 -5.46
N PRO A 2 6.56 -27.83 -5.39
CA PRO A 2 5.99 -27.17 -6.56
C PRO A 2 6.96 -26.07 -7.01
N ARG A 3 7.44 -26.14 -8.26
CA ARG A 3 8.18 -25.03 -8.86
C ARG A 3 7.18 -23.90 -9.06
N MET A 4 7.21 -22.89 -8.18
CA MET A 4 6.49 -21.64 -8.44
C MET A 4 7.09 -21.03 -9.70
N PRO A 5 6.34 -20.88 -10.81
CA PRO A 5 6.87 -20.22 -11.98
C PRO A 5 7.13 -18.76 -11.59
N LEU A 6 8.41 -18.39 -11.51
CA LEU A 6 8.80 -17.00 -11.32
C LEU A 6 8.28 -16.21 -12.52
N ARG A 7 7.47 -15.18 -12.25
CA ARG A 7 6.90 -14.33 -13.29
C ARG A 7 7.98 -13.39 -13.81
N SER A 8 8.07 -13.17 -15.12
CA SER A 8 8.99 -12.20 -15.74
C SER A 8 8.26 -10.92 -16.15
N GLY A 9 9.01 -9.84 -16.37
CA GLY A 9 8.49 -8.55 -16.84
C GLY A 9 8.19 -7.53 -15.72
N ILE A 10 7.85 -6.30 -16.12
CA ILE A 10 7.58 -5.19 -15.21
C ILE A 10 6.07 -5.00 -15.04
N TYR A 11 5.60 -5.13 -13.82
CA TYR A 11 4.24 -4.80 -13.42
C TYR A 11 4.11 -3.30 -13.15
N ILE A 12 3.33 -2.61 -14.00
CA ILE A 12 2.98 -1.20 -13.87
C ILE A 12 1.46 -1.10 -13.80
N VAL A 13 0.98 -0.39 -12.79
CA VAL A 13 -0.45 -0.18 -12.58
C VAL A 13 -0.94 0.99 -13.44
N PRO A 14 -2.09 0.87 -14.14
CA PRO A 14 -2.66 1.97 -14.91
C PRO A 14 -2.89 3.23 -14.07
N THR A 15 -2.49 4.36 -14.64
CA THR A 15 -2.60 5.70 -14.03
C THR A 15 -3.52 6.62 -14.81
N ASP A 16 -4.32 6.07 -15.73
CA ASP A 16 -5.29 6.77 -16.57
C ASP A 16 -6.39 7.45 -15.75
N ARG A 17 -6.72 6.89 -14.58
CA ARG A 17 -7.79 7.39 -13.71
C ARG A 17 -7.36 7.46 -12.25
N TRP A 18 -8.06 8.29 -11.49
CA TRP A 18 -7.93 8.37 -10.04
C TRP A 18 -9.01 7.52 -9.37
N TYR A 19 -8.62 6.31 -8.97
CA TYR A 19 -9.47 5.39 -8.21
C TYR A 19 -9.09 5.41 -6.73
N ILE A 20 -9.93 4.78 -5.89
CA ILE A 20 -9.80 4.81 -4.43
C ILE A 20 -8.40 4.36 -3.99
N GLU A 21 -7.94 3.21 -4.46
CA GLU A 21 -6.74 2.56 -3.96
C GLU A 21 -5.47 3.37 -4.28
N ARG A 22 -5.37 3.95 -5.48
CA ARG A 22 -4.29 4.89 -5.84
C ARG A 22 -4.28 6.11 -4.94
N THR A 23 -5.45 6.66 -4.66
CA THR A 23 -5.62 7.84 -3.80
C THR A 23 -5.28 7.50 -2.34
N VAL A 24 -5.64 6.31 -1.86
CA VAL A 24 -5.25 5.79 -0.53
C VAL A 24 -3.72 5.72 -0.42
N TRP A 25 -3.02 5.18 -1.43
CA TRP A 25 -1.56 5.11 -1.43
C TRP A 25 -0.91 6.50 -1.39
N LEU A 26 -1.44 7.46 -2.15
CA LEU A 26 -0.97 8.84 -2.15
C LEU A 26 -1.16 9.50 -0.78
N ILE A 27 -2.36 9.39 -0.20
CA ILE A 27 -2.68 9.96 1.11
C ILE A 27 -1.79 9.33 2.18
N ALA A 28 -1.72 8.00 2.23
CA ALA A 28 -0.94 7.29 3.24
C ALA A 28 0.56 7.60 3.11
N GLY A 29 1.10 7.67 1.88
CA GLY A 29 2.48 8.09 1.65
C GLY A 29 2.75 9.53 2.11
N THR A 30 1.84 10.46 1.81
CA THR A 30 1.94 11.87 2.26
C THR A 30 1.89 11.98 3.78
N VAL A 31 0.99 11.24 4.43
CA VAL A 31 0.89 11.16 5.90
C VAL A 31 2.18 10.60 6.49
N LEU A 32 2.74 9.51 5.93
CA LEU A 32 4.01 8.95 6.41
C LEU A 32 5.14 9.97 6.30
N VAL A 33 5.35 10.58 5.13
CA VAL A 33 6.45 11.55 4.92
C VAL A 33 6.31 12.74 5.87
N THR A 34 5.09 13.28 6.00
CA THR A 34 4.82 14.42 6.88
C THR A 34 5.02 14.06 8.35
N ALA A 35 4.49 12.93 8.80
CA ALA A 35 4.64 12.47 10.18
C ALA A 35 6.11 12.14 10.51
N THR A 36 6.84 11.54 9.58
CA THR A 36 8.29 11.30 9.71
C THR A 36 9.07 12.61 9.82
N ALA A 37 8.78 13.60 8.97
CA ALA A 37 9.43 14.91 9.04
C ALA A 37 9.13 15.62 10.37
N LEU A 38 7.88 15.60 10.82
CA LEU A 38 7.47 16.20 12.09
C LEU A 38 8.07 15.45 13.31
N ALA A 39 8.22 14.13 13.22
CA ALA A 39 8.88 13.32 14.24
C ALA A 39 10.37 13.66 14.35
N ALA A 40 11.03 13.89 13.21
CA ALA A 40 12.44 14.25 13.17
C ALA A 40 12.71 15.71 13.56
N LEU A 41 11.84 16.65 13.18
CA LEU A 41 12.09 18.09 13.31
C LEU A 41 11.43 18.76 14.51
N HIS A 42 10.31 18.21 15.01
CA HIS A 42 9.51 18.91 16.02
C HIS A 42 9.35 18.11 17.32
N ARG A 43 8.62 17.00 17.29
CA ARG A 43 8.32 16.19 18.49
C ARG A 43 8.33 14.69 18.16
N PRO A 44 9.03 13.83 18.91
CA PRO A 44 9.09 12.39 18.63
C PRO A 44 7.73 11.69 18.74
N LEU A 45 6.74 12.28 19.41
CA LEU A 45 5.38 11.75 19.50
C LEU A 45 4.66 11.63 18.15
N TRP A 46 5.11 12.34 17.10
CA TRP A 46 4.58 12.18 15.75
C TRP A 46 4.78 10.75 15.19
N VAL A 47 5.67 9.94 15.78
CA VAL A 47 5.79 8.51 15.50
C VAL A 47 4.47 7.75 15.75
N LEU A 48 3.61 8.23 16.65
CA LEU A 48 2.28 7.65 16.87
C LEU A 48 1.40 7.70 15.62
N VAL A 49 1.54 8.73 14.78
CA VAL A 49 0.81 8.84 13.50
C VAL A 49 1.34 7.83 12.48
N ILE A 50 2.65 7.59 12.48
CA ILE A 50 3.29 6.56 11.66
C ILE A 50 2.77 5.17 12.06
N ILE A 51 2.74 4.89 13.37
CA ILE A 51 2.19 3.63 13.93
C ILE A 51 0.70 3.50 13.61
N ALA A 52 -0.10 4.56 13.77
CA ALA A 52 -1.52 4.53 13.43
C ALA A 52 -1.74 4.19 11.94
N THR A 53 -0.91 4.76 11.06
CA THR A 53 -1.00 4.48 9.62
C THR A 53 -0.58 3.05 9.29
N SER A 54 0.45 2.51 9.94
CA SER A 54 0.89 1.14 9.74
C SER A 54 -0.14 0.12 10.25
N LEU A 55 -0.77 0.38 11.40
CA LEU A 55 -1.88 -0.42 11.93
C LEU A 55 -3.11 -0.36 11.03
N ALA A 56 -3.44 0.81 10.49
CA ALA A 56 -4.51 0.94 9.50
C ALA A 56 -4.22 0.11 8.25
N SER A 57 -2.98 0.13 7.75
CA SER A 57 -2.54 -0.70 6.61
C SER A 57 -2.66 -2.20 6.91
N LEU A 58 -2.24 -2.65 8.10
CA LEU A 58 -2.43 -4.04 8.54
C LEU A 58 -3.91 -4.40 8.63
N ASN A 59 -4.74 -3.53 9.18
CA ASN A 59 -6.18 -3.74 9.27
C ASN A 59 -6.80 -3.92 7.87
N VAL A 60 -6.43 -3.08 6.90
CA VAL A 60 -6.87 -3.23 5.50
C VAL A 60 -6.43 -4.58 4.94
N SER A 61 -5.18 -4.99 5.17
CA SER A 61 -4.69 -6.28 4.71
C SER A 61 -5.44 -7.46 5.35
N LEU A 62 -5.82 -7.37 6.62
CA LEU A 62 -6.43 -8.48 7.34
C LEU A 62 -7.94 -8.56 7.10
N THR A 63 -8.63 -7.42 7.15
CA THR A 63 -10.10 -7.33 7.15
C THR A 63 -10.68 -6.80 5.85
N GLY A 64 -9.85 -6.20 4.99
CA GLY A 64 -10.28 -5.49 3.79
C GLY A 64 -10.86 -4.10 4.07
N PHE A 65 -11.13 -3.73 5.32
CA PHE A 65 -11.76 -2.46 5.66
C PHE A 65 -10.75 -1.30 5.64
N CYS A 66 -10.96 -0.34 4.73
CA CYS A 66 -10.16 0.89 4.65
C CYS A 66 -10.99 2.10 5.06
N ILE A 67 -10.55 2.77 6.14
CA ILE A 67 -11.18 4.00 6.64
C ILE A 67 -11.06 5.11 5.58
N VAL A 68 -9.85 5.33 5.05
CA VAL A 68 -9.60 6.32 4.00
C VAL A 68 -10.38 5.98 2.74
N GLY A 69 -10.42 4.71 2.34
CA GLY A 69 -11.21 4.25 1.20
C GLY A 69 -12.71 4.51 1.38
N SER A 70 -13.24 4.39 2.60
CA SER A 70 -14.64 4.68 2.89
C SER A 70 -14.95 6.17 2.74
N VAL A 71 -14.04 7.03 3.21
CA VAL A 71 -14.16 8.49 3.01
C VAL A 71 -14.07 8.85 1.52
N LEU A 72 -13.12 8.29 0.78
CA LEU A 72 -12.98 8.53 -0.66
C LEU A 72 -14.20 8.04 -1.45
N ARG A 73 -14.82 6.94 -1.02
CA ARG A 73 -16.06 6.44 -1.60
C ARG A 73 -17.22 7.43 -1.39
N LEU A 74 -17.30 8.05 -0.21
CA LEU A 74 -18.26 9.12 0.06
C LEU A 74 -18.01 10.36 -0.82
N LEU A 75 -16.75 10.62 -1.17
CA LEU A 75 -16.36 11.69 -2.11
C LEU A 75 -16.57 11.33 -3.59
N GLY A 76 -17.09 10.15 -3.90
CA GLY A 76 -17.44 9.73 -5.26
C GLY A 76 -16.32 9.02 -6.03
N PHE A 77 -15.21 8.64 -5.39
CA PHE A 77 -14.17 7.86 -6.05
C PHE A 77 -14.64 6.43 -6.32
N THR A 78 -14.27 5.89 -7.48
CA THR A 78 -14.61 4.52 -7.88
C THR A 78 -13.59 3.52 -7.34
N PRO A 79 -14.01 2.44 -6.65
CA PRO A 79 -13.12 1.35 -6.26
C PRO A 79 -12.76 0.45 -7.46
N MET A 80 -11.54 -0.10 -7.49
CA MET A 80 -11.14 -1.16 -8.44
C MET A 80 -11.02 -2.55 -7.78
N LEU A 81 -10.63 -2.60 -6.51
CA LEU A 81 -10.46 -3.81 -5.69
C LEU A 81 -11.61 -4.02 -4.69
N GLY A 82 -12.39 -2.96 -4.43
CA GLY A 82 -13.52 -3.00 -3.50
C GLY A 82 -14.71 -3.81 -4.02
N ASP A 83 -15.54 -4.31 -3.11
CA ASP A 83 -16.78 -5.00 -3.49
C ASP A 83 -17.69 -4.10 -4.35
N PRO A 84 -18.18 -4.60 -5.51
CA PRO A 84 -19.05 -3.83 -6.39
C PRO A 84 -20.46 -3.62 -5.84
N ALA A 85 -20.74 -4.07 -4.60
CA ALA A 85 -22.04 -3.94 -3.95
C ALA A 85 -22.54 -2.48 -4.04
N PRO A 86 -23.58 -2.22 -4.86
CA PRO A 86 -24.13 -0.88 -5.02
C PRO A 86 -24.74 -0.43 -3.69
N GLY A 87 -24.37 0.77 -3.22
CA GLY A 87 -25.01 1.42 -2.07
C GLY A 87 -24.39 1.18 -0.69
N SER A 88 -23.30 0.40 -0.55
CA SER A 88 -22.62 0.32 0.76
C SER A 88 -21.76 1.58 1.00
N ARG A 89 -21.99 2.25 2.14
CA ARG A 89 -21.28 3.49 2.53
C ARG A 89 -19.79 3.26 2.80
N PHE A 90 -19.42 2.02 3.10
CA PHE A 90 -18.09 1.63 3.52
C PHE A 90 -17.34 0.96 2.36
N TYR A 91 -16.06 1.27 2.23
CA TYR A 91 -15.18 0.58 1.30
C TYR A 91 -14.60 -0.66 1.99
N ARG A 92 -14.82 -1.82 1.37
CA ARG A 92 -14.18 -3.09 1.74
C ARG A 92 -13.52 -3.68 0.51
N MET A 93 -12.22 -3.85 0.63
CA MET A 93 -11.37 -4.58 -0.30
C MET A 93 -11.65 -6.08 -0.16
N ARG A 94 -11.77 -6.82 -1.27
CA ARG A 94 -12.01 -8.26 -1.22
C ARG A 94 -10.86 -9.00 -0.55
N THR A 95 -11.14 -9.96 0.33
CA THR A 95 -10.12 -10.73 1.08
C THR A 95 -10.19 -12.24 0.85
N ASP A 96 -10.83 -12.66 -0.24
CA ASP A 96 -11.02 -14.06 -0.66
C ASP A 96 -9.69 -14.78 -0.96
N SER A 97 -8.64 -14.06 -1.37
CA SER A 97 -7.30 -14.63 -1.55
C SER A 97 -6.19 -13.69 -1.10
N TRP A 98 -4.95 -14.20 -1.06
CA TRP A 98 -3.74 -13.43 -0.81
C TRP A 98 -3.11 -12.98 -2.12
N TYR A 99 -3.79 -12.07 -2.81
CA TYR A 99 -3.28 -11.41 -4.02
C TYR A 99 -2.24 -10.32 -3.70
N LEU A 100 -1.59 -9.83 -4.74
CA LEU A 100 -0.43 -8.94 -4.68
C LEU A 100 -0.67 -7.69 -3.83
N GLU A 101 -1.75 -6.96 -4.08
CA GLU A 101 -2.03 -5.69 -3.38
C GLU A 101 -2.28 -5.89 -1.88
N ARG A 102 -2.94 -6.99 -1.48
CA ARG A 102 -3.13 -7.35 -0.07
C ARG A 102 -1.78 -7.61 0.62
N ARG A 103 -0.85 -8.28 -0.05
CA ARG A 103 0.51 -8.52 0.46
C ARG A 103 1.31 -7.23 0.59
N ILE A 104 1.11 -6.26 -0.31
CA ILE A 104 1.74 -4.93 -0.20
C ILE A 104 1.26 -4.20 1.06
N TYR A 105 -0.05 -4.18 1.33
CA TYR A 105 -0.57 -3.57 2.57
C TYR A 105 -0.03 -4.24 3.83
N ALA A 106 0.09 -5.58 3.84
CA ALA A 106 0.74 -6.32 4.92
C ALA A 106 2.22 -5.92 5.08
N ALA A 107 2.97 -5.94 3.97
CA ALA A 107 4.40 -5.65 3.98
C ALA A 107 4.68 -4.21 4.44
N VAL A 108 3.95 -3.22 3.94
CA VAL A 108 4.06 -1.83 4.42
C VAL A 108 3.73 -1.76 5.91
N GLY A 109 2.61 -2.36 6.32
CA GLY A 109 2.15 -2.36 7.71
C GLY A 109 3.17 -2.97 8.68
N VAL A 110 3.75 -4.13 8.36
CA VAL A 110 4.76 -4.79 9.20
C VAL A 110 6.07 -3.99 9.21
N ASN A 111 6.61 -3.64 8.04
CA ASN A 111 7.89 -2.96 7.93
C ASN A 111 7.89 -1.61 8.63
N VAL A 112 6.83 -0.81 8.43
CA VAL A 112 6.70 0.51 9.07
C VAL A 112 6.45 0.37 10.57
N SER A 113 5.70 -0.63 11.03
CA SER A 113 5.50 -0.86 12.47
C SER A 113 6.82 -1.22 13.16
N VAL A 114 7.59 -2.15 12.58
CA VAL A 114 8.90 -2.56 13.11
C VAL A 114 9.86 -1.37 13.14
N ALA A 115 9.96 -0.62 12.05
CA ALA A 115 10.80 0.57 11.98
C ALA A 115 10.38 1.66 12.97
N SER A 116 9.08 1.84 13.21
CA SER A 116 8.57 2.81 14.18
C SER A 116 8.90 2.40 15.62
N VAL A 117 8.80 1.11 15.95
CA VAL A 117 9.22 0.60 17.27
C VAL A 117 10.73 0.78 17.44
N LEU A 118 11.53 0.40 16.45
CA LEU A 118 12.98 0.60 16.46
C LEU A 118 13.39 2.08 16.56
N ALA A 119 12.61 2.98 15.96
CA ALA A 119 12.82 4.42 16.09
C ALA A 119 12.63 4.92 17.53
N LEU A 120 11.73 4.30 18.29
CA LEU A 120 11.45 4.66 19.68
C LEU A 120 12.42 4.00 20.67
N VAL A 121 12.76 2.73 20.47
CA VAL A 121 13.53 1.95 21.46
C VAL A 121 15.03 1.92 21.20
N HIS A 122 15.46 2.13 19.95
CA HIS A 122 16.86 1.95 19.56
C HIS A 122 17.50 3.21 18.99
N SER A 123 16.94 3.81 17.93
CA SER A 123 17.50 5.03 17.34
C SER A 123 16.55 5.72 16.38
N ALA A 124 16.44 7.06 16.48
CA ALA A 124 15.64 7.86 15.56
C ALA A 124 16.05 7.73 14.08
N TRP A 125 17.26 7.24 13.76
CA TRP A 125 17.69 6.98 12.38
C TRP A 125 16.79 6.00 11.63
N TRP A 126 16.05 5.13 12.33
CA TRP A 126 15.05 4.26 11.73
C TRP A 126 13.89 5.01 11.05
N LEU A 127 13.70 6.31 11.36
CA LEU A 127 12.77 7.19 10.67
C LEU A 127 13.13 7.41 9.19
N ILE A 128 14.40 7.26 8.80
CA ILE A 128 14.77 7.33 7.37
C ILE A 128 14.05 6.24 6.59
N PHE A 129 13.95 5.03 7.17
CA PHE A 129 13.28 3.93 6.51
C PHE A 129 11.77 4.18 6.37
N THR A 130 11.11 4.74 7.39
CA THR A 130 9.68 5.09 7.30
C THR A 130 9.45 6.21 6.27
N GLY A 131 10.34 7.21 6.22
CA GLY A 131 10.32 8.25 5.19
C GLY A 131 10.50 7.71 3.79
N PHE A 132 11.46 6.79 3.59
CA PHE A 132 11.68 6.10 2.32
C PHE A 132 10.43 5.33 1.86
N VAL A 133 9.79 4.58 2.74
CA VAL A 133 8.54 3.87 2.42
C VAL A 133 7.44 4.86 2.02
N GLY A 134 7.30 5.98 2.74
CA GLY A 134 6.34 7.03 2.42
C GLY A 134 6.56 7.64 1.02
N VAL A 135 7.81 7.97 0.67
CA VAL A 135 8.17 8.47 -0.66
C VAL A 135 7.89 7.42 -1.74
N ALA A 136 8.22 6.15 -1.48
CA ALA A 136 7.94 5.06 -2.41
C ALA A 136 6.43 4.87 -2.65
N MET A 137 5.58 5.08 -1.63
CA MET A 137 4.11 5.04 -1.78
C MET A 137 3.59 6.20 -2.63
N ILE A 138 4.11 7.42 -2.44
CA ILE A 138 3.77 8.58 -3.28
C ILE A 138 4.21 8.32 -4.72
N TRP A 139 5.42 7.81 -4.92
CA TRP A 139 5.95 7.46 -6.24
C TRP A 139 5.09 6.40 -6.94
N PHE A 140 4.69 5.36 -6.21
CA PHE A 140 3.78 4.33 -6.71
C PHE A 140 2.43 4.93 -7.12
N ALA A 141 1.86 5.81 -6.30
CA ALA A 141 0.60 6.47 -6.64
C ALA A 141 0.75 7.41 -7.86
N ALA A 142 1.91 8.03 -8.06
CA ALA A 142 2.14 8.89 -9.22
C ALA A 142 2.35 8.10 -10.51
N THR A 143 3.22 7.08 -10.47
CA THR A 143 3.75 6.40 -11.67
C THR A 143 3.14 5.03 -11.94
N GLY A 144 2.48 4.42 -10.95
CA GLY A 144 2.05 3.02 -11.01
C GLY A 144 3.18 2.00 -10.83
N PHE A 145 4.43 2.45 -10.64
CA PHE A 145 5.61 1.58 -10.46
C PHE A 145 6.00 1.47 -8.97
N CYS A 146 6.14 0.24 -8.49
CA CYS A 146 6.64 -0.05 -7.14
C CYS A 146 7.61 -1.23 -7.17
N ILE A 147 8.80 -1.03 -6.60
CA ILE A 147 9.86 -2.06 -6.52
C ILE A 147 9.35 -3.28 -5.76
N MET A 148 8.67 -3.06 -4.63
CA MET A 148 8.12 -4.15 -3.82
C MET A 148 6.98 -4.89 -4.53
N ALA A 149 6.13 -4.17 -5.27
CA ALA A 149 5.07 -4.80 -6.07
C ALA A 149 5.67 -5.71 -7.14
N ASN A 150 6.71 -5.26 -7.84
CA ASN A 150 7.42 -6.04 -8.85
C ASN A 150 8.14 -7.25 -8.24
N GLY A 151 8.79 -7.09 -7.07
CA GLY A 151 9.39 -8.22 -6.36
C GLY A 151 8.36 -9.29 -5.96
N LEU A 152 7.21 -8.88 -5.42
CA LEU A 152 6.13 -9.80 -5.09
C LEU A 152 5.50 -10.45 -6.33
N TYR A 153 5.40 -9.70 -7.42
CA TYR A 153 4.93 -10.21 -8.71
C TYR A 153 5.84 -11.32 -9.24
N TRP A 154 7.16 -11.11 -9.22
CA TRP A 154 8.14 -12.12 -9.62
C TRP A 154 8.08 -13.38 -8.76
N LEU A 155 7.79 -13.23 -7.46
CA LEU A 155 7.54 -14.34 -6.53
C LEU A 155 6.20 -15.06 -6.77
N GLY A 156 5.44 -14.70 -7.81
CA GLY A 156 4.22 -15.39 -8.20
C GLY A 156 2.93 -14.83 -7.59
N ALA A 157 2.97 -13.66 -6.93
CA ALA A 157 1.75 -13.03 -6.43
C ALA A 157 0.89 -12.51 -7.59
N GLU A 158 -0.38 -12.91 -7.63
CA GLU A 158 -1.30 -12.51 -8.71
C GLU A 158 -1.83 -11.09 -8.46
N PRO A 159 -1.63 -10.15 -9.39
CA PRO A 159 -2.21 -8.81 -9.30
C PRO A 159 -3.68 -8.79 -9.68
N ARG A 160 -4.46 -7.97 -8.98
CA ARG A 160 -5.89 -7.78 -9.27
C ARG A 160 -6.23 -6.41 -9.80
N LEU A 161 -5.41 -5.40 -9.56
CA LEU A 161 -5.61 -4.06 -10.12
C LEU A 161 -5.47 -4.06 -11.65
N ALA A 162 -4.54 -4.84 -12.20
CA ALA A 162 -4.25 -4.85 -13.63
C ALA A 162 -3.88 -6.25 -14.15
N PRO A 163 -4.83 -7.20 -14.20
CA PRO A 163 -4.57 -8.56 -14.70
C PRO A 163 -4.12 -8.57 -16.16
N GLU A 164 -4.60 -7.65 -17.00
CA GLU A 164 -4.17 -7.52 -18.40
C GLU A 164 -2.75 -6.98 -18.57
N ALA A 165 -2.33 -6.03 -17.71
CA ALA A 165 -0.95 -5.55 -17.70
C ALA A 165 0.01 -6.66 -17.28
N ALA A 166 -0.41 -7.48 -16.31
CA ALA A 166 0.31 -8.67 -15.89
C ALA A 166 0.33 -9.79 -16.94
N ALA A 167 -0.69 -9.90 -17.79
CA ALA A 167 -0.70 -10.84 -18.91
C ALA A 167 0.27 -10.40 -20.02
N ARG A 168 0.34 -9.10 -20.31
CA ARG A 168 1.26 -8.53 -21.31
C ARG A 168 2.73 -8.67 -20.92
N SER A 169 3.08 -8.53 -19.64
CA SER A 169 4.45 -8.68 -19.16
C SER A 169 5.00 -10.11 -19.20
N HIS A 170 4.12 -11.12 -19.28
CA HIS A 170 4.51 -12.53 -19.42
C HIS A 170 4.80 -12.95 -20.87
N VAL A 171 4.37 -12.16 -21.84
CA VAL A 171 4.52 -12.47 -23.28
C VAL A 171 5.78 -11.81 -23.87
N SER A 172 6.32 -10.79 -23.18
CA SER A 172 7.57 -10.08 -23.52
C SER A 172 8.80 -10.69 -22.85
#